data_AF-A0A316DFU6-F1
#
_entry.id   AF-A0A316DFU6-F1
#
_cell.length_a   1.000
_cell.length_b   1.000
_cell.length_c   1.000
_cell.angle_alpha   90.00
_cell.angle_beta   90.00
_cell.angle_gamma   90.00
#
_symmetry.space_group_name_H-M   'P 1'
#
loop_
_entity.id
_entity.type
_entity.pdbx_description
1 polymer ?
#
loop_
_entity_poly.entity_id
_entity_poly.type
_entity_poly.pdbx_seq_one_letter_code
_entity_poly.pdbx_strand_id
1 'polypeptide(L)'
;MDDYPLAFISRCLDTKHLYTRERKILAMHLGGISLECLLKKTCFLYHGITKWGERSVRTGVKITNPKHRLYNIVMLIGSLHTRVDANPSIMDAIEKVQEPCGKDYILWRYQGVEPLQADFDAWYTSYQELLKWLLVQVKTL
;
A
#
# COMPACT_ATOMS: atom_id res chain seq x y z
N MET A 1 16.56 -5.87 8.69
CA MET A 1 15.66 -4.79 8.22
C MET A 1 14.95 -5.36 7.01
N ASP A 2 13.63 -5.27 6.98
CA ASP A 2 12.85 -5.88 5.90
C ASP A 2 13.24 -5.27 4.56
N ASP A 3 13.44 -6.11 3.54
CA ASP A 3 13.71 -5.66 2.17
C ASP A 3 12.40 -5.24 1.49
N TYR A 4 11.85 -4.10 1.92
CA TYR A 4 10.63 -3.54 1.33
C TYR A 4 10.73 -3.31 -0.18
N PRO A 5 11.88 -2.88 -0.76
CA PRO A 5 12.03 -2.78 -2.21
C PRO A 5 11.80 -4.10 -2.96
N LEU A 6 12.48 -5.18 -2.55
CA LEU A 6 12.33 -6.48 -3.22
C LEU A 6 10.94 -7.07 -2.95
N ALA A 7 10.46 -6.96 -1.71
CA ALA A 7 9.12 -7.40 -1.34
C ALA A 7 8.05 -6.71 -2.19
N PHE A 8 8.14 -5.40 -2.41
CA PHE A 8 7.22 -4.68 -3.31
C PHE A 8 7.18 -5.31 -4.71
N ILE A 9 8.34 -5.53 -5.33
CA ILE A 9 8.43 -6.08 -6.70
C ILE A 9 7.81 -7.47 -6.74
N SER A 10 8.22 -8.37 -5.85
CA SER A 10 7.71 -9.74 -5.79
C SER A 10 6.20 -9.76 -5.54
N ARG A 11 5.70 -8.96 -4.60
CA ARG A 11 4.26 -8.92 -4.27
C ARG A 11 3.41 -8.32 -5.38
N CYS A 12 3.92 -7.36 -6.16
CA CYS A 12 3.22 -6.88 -7.35
C CYS A 12 3.09 -7.98 -8.42
N LEU A 13 4.15 -8.77 -8.64
CA LEU A 13 4.12 -9.91 -9.57
C LEU A 13 3.14 -10.99 -9.09
N ASP A 14 3.21 -11.35 -7.81
CA ASP A 14 2.30 -12.30 -7.19
C ASP A 14 0.85 -11.85 -7.33
N THR A 15 0.55 -10.58 -6.99
CA THR A 15 -0.80 -10.00 -7.09
C THR A 15 -1.35 -10.10 -8.50
N LYS A 16 -0.54 -9.75 -9.51
CA LYS A 16 -0.95 -9.86 -10.92
C LYS A 16 -1.24 -11.31 -11.30
N HIS A 17 -0.36 -12.24 -10.93
CA HIS A 17 -0.54 -13.65 -11.24
C HIS A 17 -1.80 -14.23 -10.58
N LEU A 18 -1.99 -13.93 -9.30
CA LEU A 18 -3.15 -14.38 -8.52
C LEU A 18 -4.46 -13.80 -9.05
N TYR A 19 -4.47 -12.53 -9.48
CA TYR A 19 -5.61 -11.93 -10.16
C TYR A 19 -5.99 -12.70 -11.43
N THR A 20 -5.01 -12.98 -12.30
CA THR A 20 -5.25 -13.73 -13.55
C THR A 20 -5.69 -15.18 -13.33
N ARG A 21 -5.47 -15.73 -12.13
CA ARG A 21 -5.86 -17.09 -11.73
C ARG A 21 -7.08 -17.09 -10.81
N GLU A 22 -7.72 -15.94 -10.62
CA GLU A 22 -8.90 -15.75 -9.76
C GLU A 22 -8.70 -16.25 -8.32
N ARG A 23 -7.46 -16.17 -7.81
CA ARG A 23 -7.14 -16.46 -6.40
C ARG A 23 -7.40 -15.23 -5.55
N LYS A 24 -8.67 -14.86 -5.38
CA LYS A 24 -9.11 -13.52 -4.97
C LYS A 24 -8.61 -13.13 -3.58
N ILE A 25 -8.77 -14.01 -2.59
CA ILE A 25 -8.31 -13.77 -1.22
C ILE A 25 -6.81 -13.41 -1.16
N LEU A 26 -5.98 -14.23 -1.81
CA LEU A 26 -4.53 -14.00 -1.82
C LEU A 26 -4.14 -12.80 -2.67
N ALA A 27 -4.83 -12.55 -3.78
CA ALA A 27 -4.60 -11.36 -4.59
C ALA A 27 -4.89 -10.08 -3.79
N MET A 28 -6.03 -10.00 -3.09
CA MET A 28 -6.40 -8.87 -2.24
C MET A 28 -5.39 -8.65 -1.10
N HIS A 29 -5.01 -9.74 -0.41
CA HIS A 29 -4.03 -9.70 0.67
C HIS A 29 -2.67 -9.19 0.18
N LEU A 30 -2.10 -9.82 -0.85
CA LEU A 30 -0.77 -9.47 -1.34
C LEU A 30 -0.75 -8.14 -2.09
N GLY A 31 -1.86 -7.73 -2.69
CA GLY A 31 -2.00 -6.42 -3.33
C GLY A 31 -1.85 -5.29 -2.32
N GLY A 32 -2.54 -5.37 -1.18
CA GLY A 32 -2.35 -4.43 -0.07
C GLY A 32 -0.92 -4.43 0.48
N ILE A 33 -0.33 -5.61 0.69
CA ILE A 33 1.07 -5.75 1.16
C ILE A 33 2.06 -5.12 0.17
N SER A 34 1.84 -5.25 -1.14
CA SER A 34 2.74 -4.67 -2.14
C SER A 34 2.79 -3.15 -2.02
N LEU A 35 1.63 -2.48 -1.91
CA LEU A 35 1.55 -1.04 -1.75
C LEU A 35 2.06 -0.57 -0.39
N GLU A 36 1.82 -1.35 0.67
CA GLU A 36 2.42 -1.12 1.98
C GLU A 36 3.96 -1.09 1.88
N CYS A 37 4.56 -2.09 1.22
CA CYS A 37 6.01 -2.17 1.04
C CYS A 37 6.55 -0.99 0.21
N LEU A 38 5.85 -0.58 -0.85
CA LEU A 38 6.18 0.62 -1.62
C LEU A 38 6.19 1.87 -0.74
N LEU A 39 5.14 2.07 0.06
CA LEU A 39 5.01 3.23 0.92
C LEU A 39 6.06 3.23 2.05
N LYS A 40 6.31 2.07 2.68
CA LYS A 40 7.32 1.93 3.75
C LYS A 40 8.73 2.24 3.25
N LYS A 41 9.13 1.69 2.09
CA LYS A 41 10.43 2.02 1.49
C LYS A 41 10.54 3.52 1.17
N THR A 42 9.45 4.11 0.68
CA THR A 42 9.41 5.53 0.33
C THR A 42 9.52 6.40 1.58
N CYS A 43 8.84 6.02 2.67
CA CYS A 43 8.94 6.69 3.96
C CYS A 43 10.38 6.68 4.50
N PHE A 44 11.08 5.55 4.38
CA PHE A 44 12.48 5.42 4.79
C PHE A 44 13.39 6.37 4.03
N LEU A 45 13.28 6.37 2.69
CA LEU A 45 14.02 7.27 1.82
C LEU A 45 13.70 8.74 2.11
N TYR A 46 12.42 9.08 2.25
CA TYR A 46 11.96 10.45 2.49
C TYR A 46 12.52 11.05 3.79
N HIS A 47 12.60 10.25 4.86
CA HIS A 47 13.10 10.68 6.16
C HIS A 47 14.60 10.43 6.36
N GLY A 48 15.28 9.72 5.45
CA GLY A 48 16.67 9.33 5.64
C GLY A 48 16.87 8.38 6.82
N ILE A 49 15.91 7.51 7.09
CA ILE A 49 15.99 6.50 8.15
C ILE A 49 16.20 5.12 7.55
N THR A 50 16.78 4.23 8.33
CA THR A 50 17.00 2.84 7.95
C THR A 50 16.11 1.90 8.75
N LYS A 51 15.70 2.25 9.97
CA LYS A 51 14.74 1.44 10.74
C LYS A 51 13.71 2.30 11.44
N TRP A 52 12.55 1.70 11.69
CA TRP A 52 11.51 2.31 12.53
C TRP A 52 12.07 2.62 13.91
N GLY A 53 11.70 3.79 14.44
CA GLY A 53 12.16 4.30 15.71
C GLY A 53 13.40 5.19 15.63
N GLU A 54 14.00 5.38 14.45
CA GLU A 54 15.03 6.39 14.23
C GLU A 54 14.43 7.81 14.12
N ARG A 55 15.25 8.82 14.36
CA ARG A 55 14.90 10.22 14.09
C ARG A 55 15.08 10.51 12.61
N SER A 56 14.06 11.10 12.01
CA SER A 56 14.09 11.62 10.65
C SER A 56 15.19 12.66 10.49
N VAL A 57 16.07 12.47 9.50
CA VAL A 57 17.08 13.47 9.10
C VAL A 57 16.40 14.75 8.61
N ARG A 58 15.23 14.61 7.98
CA ARG A 58 14.46 15.73 7.41
C ARG A 58 13.77 16.59 8.47
N THR A 59 13.26 16.00 9.54
CA THR A 59 12.36 16.67 10.50
C THR A 59 12.84 16.62 11.96
N GLY A 60 13.86 15.83 12.29
CA GLY A 60 14.37 15.63 13.65
C GLY A 60 13.45 14.77 14.56
N VAL A 61 12.26 14.42 14.09
CA VAL A 61 11.23 13.67 14.86
C VAL A 61 11.44 12.16 14.70
N LYS A 62 11.19 11.41 15.78
CA LYS A 62 11.22 9.94 15.77
C LYS A 62 10.08 9.38 14.91
N ILE A 63 10.40 8.54 13.93
CA ILE A 63 9.41 7.92 13.04
C ILE A 63 9.02 6.54 13.56
N THR A 64 7.77 6.37 13.97
CA THR A 64 7.24 5.09 14.48
C THR A 64 6.61 4.25 13.37
N ASN A 65 6.67 2.92 13.50
CA ASN A 65 6.04 2.02 12.53
C ASN A 65 4.50 2.20 12.52
N PRO A 66 3.89 2.59 11.39
CA PRO A 66 2.45 2.78 11.27
C PRO A 66 1.65 1.47 11.09
N LYS A 67 2.30 0.31 11.27
CA LYS A 67 1.75 -1.04 11.07
C LYS A 67 1.36 -1.27 9.60
N HIS A 68 0.07 -1.56 9.34
CA HIS A 68 -0.45 -2.00 8.04
C HIS A 68 -1.46 -1.02 7.42
N ARG A 69 -1.64 0.18 8.02
CA ARG A 69 -2.56 1.20 7.51
C ARG A 69 -1.85 2.05 6.46
N LEU A 70 -2.30 1.95 5.21
CA LEU A 70 -1.72 2.64 4.05
C LEU A 70 -1.74 4.16 4.23
N TYR A 71 -2.89 4.72 4.60
CA TYR A 71 -3.02 6.17 4.81
C TYR A 71 -2.13 6.67 5.95
N ASN A 72 -1.95 5.89 7.02
CA ASN A 72 -1.02 6.26 8.09
C ASN A 72 0.43 6.35 7.60
N ILE A 73 0.85 5.50 6.64
CA ILE A 73 2.19 5.62 6.03
C ILE A 73 2.25 6.87 5.14
N VAL A 74 1.19 7.15 4.38
CA VAL A 74 1.08 8.37 3.56
C VAL A 74 1.24 9.63 4.40
N MET A 75 0.56 9.71 5.55
CA MET A 75 0.64 10.87 6.47
C MET A 75 2.06 11.15 6.99
N LEU A 76 2.92 10.13 7.08
CA LEU A 76 4.33 10.32 7.45
C LEU A 76 5.12 11.04 6.36
N ILE A 77 4.70 10.89 5.09
CA ILE A 77 5.34 11.51 3.93
C ILE A 77 4.56 12.79 3.59
N GLY A 78 4.90 13.90 4.24
CA GLY A 78 4.10 15.14 4.19
C GLY A 78 3.72 15.63 2.79
N SER A 79 4.64 15.58 1.82
CA SER A 79 4.35 15.97 0.43
C SER A 79 3.43 14.97 -0.28
N LEU A 80 3.50 13.68 0.04
CA LEU A 80 2.58 12.67 -0.51
C LEU A 80 1.19 12.83 0.10
N HIS A 81 1.11 13.09 1.41
CA HIS A 81 -0.13 13.36 2.12
C HIS A 81 -0.93 14.51 1.48
N THR A 82 -0.28 15.66 1.26
CA THR A 82 -0.93 16.81 0.57
C THR A 82 -1.45 16.43 -0.83
N ARG A 83 -0.72 15.59 -1.57
CA ARG A 83 -1.14 15.17 -2.92
C ARG A 83 -2.30 14.17 -2.90
N VAL A 84 -2.40 13.32 -1.87
CA VAL A 84 -3.54 12.43 -1.67
C VAL A 84 -4.77 13.22 -1.28
N ASP A 85 -4.67 14.13 -0.31
CA ASP A 85 -5.81 14.95 0.16
C ASP A 85 -6.39 15.83 -0.95
N ALA A 86 -5.55 16.28 -1.89
CA ALA A 86 -5.98 17.04 -3.06
C ALA A 86 -6.61 16.18 -4.18
N ASN A 87 -6.61 14.85 -4.04
CA ASN A 87 -7.08 13.93 -5.08
C ASN A 87 -8.05 12.87 -4.52
N PRO A 88 -9.37 13.16 -4.52
CA PRO A 88 -10.39 12.26 -3.97
C PRO A 88 -10.38 10.85 -4.57
N SER A 89 -10.10 10.68 -5.86
CA SER A 89 -10.09 9.34 -6.46
C SER A 89 -8.98 8.45 -5.90
N ILE A 90 -7.84 9.06 -5.55
CA ILE A 90 -6.73 8.36 -4.92
C ILE A 90 -7.04 8.02 -3.47
N MET A 91 -7.75 8.90 -2.76
CA MET A 91 -8.24 8.61 -1.42
C MET A 91 -9.20 7.41 -1.43
N ASP A 92 -10.18 7.42 -2.34
CA ASP A 92 -11.10 6.29 -2.53
C ASP A 92 -10.36 4.99 -2.89
N ALA A 93 -9.31 5.09 -3.72
CA ALA A 93 -8.49 3.94 -4.09
C ALA A 93 -7.69 3.40 -2.89
N ILE A 94 -7.17 4.28 -2.01
CA ILE A 94 -6.51 3.88 -0.76
C ILE A 94 -7.49 3.14 0.14
N GLU A 95 -8.71 3.65 0.32
CA GLU A 95 -9.72 3.02 1.17
C GLU A 95 -10.12 1.64 0.64
N LYS A 96 -10.41 1.54 -0.67
CA LYS A 96 -10.77 0.26 -1.32
C LYS A 96 -9.67 -0.78 -1.24
N VAL A 97 -8.40 -0.37 -1.35
CA VAL A 97 -7.26 -1.29 -1.20
C VAL A 97 -6.99 -1.63 0.25
N GLN A 98 -7.17 -0.69 1.18
CA GLN A 98 -7.01 -0.95 2.61
C GLN A 98 -8.03 -1.99 3.08
N GLU A 99 -9.29 -1.83 2.67
CA GLU A 99 -10.41 -2.65 3.13
C GLU A 99 -11.21 -3.24 1.95
N PRO A 100 -10.63 -4.19 1.19
CA PRO A 100 -11.37 -4.89 0.14
C PRO A 100 -12.64 -5.51 0.75
N CYS A 101 -13.80 -5.19 0.16
CA CYS A 101 -15.12 -5.59 0.65
C CYS A 101 -15.34 -5.29 2.16
N GLY A 102 -14.83 -4.16 2.65
CA GLY A 102 -15.00 -3.73 4.04
C GLY A 102 -14.18 -4.52 5.07
N LYS A 103 -13.13 -5.23 4.62
CA LYS A 103 -12.24 -6.00 5.49
C LYS A 103 -10.79 -5.71 5.18
N ASP A 104 -10.02 -5.39 6.22
CA ASP A 104 -8.60 -5.07 6.09
C ASP A 104 -7.84 -6.17 5.31
N TYR A 105 -7.02 -5.77 4.32
CA TYR A 105 -6.26 -6.71 3.47
C TYR A 105 -5.39 -7.68 4.26
N ILE A 106 -4.97 -7.34 5.50
CA ILE A 106 -4.23 -8.25 6.38
C ILE A 106 -5.10 -9.41 6.86
N LEU A 107 -6.39 -9.16 7.12
CA LEU A 107 -7.33 -10.15 7.66
C LEU A 107 -7.86 -11.11 6.60
N TRP A 108 -7.70 -10.79 5.32
CA TRP A 108 -8.14 -11.64 4.21
C TRP A 108 -7.50 -13.03 4.24
N ARG A 109 -6.27 -13.17 4.73
CA ARG A 109 -5.58 -14.47 4.88
C ARG A 109 -6.29 -15.48 5.79
N TYR A 110 -7.26 -15.04 6.60
CA TYR A 110 -8.04 -15.88 7.51
C TYR A 110 -9.47 -16.12 7.01
N GLN A 111 -9.84 -15.62 5.84
CA GLN A 111 -11.18 -15.82 5.28
C GLN A 111 -11.25 -17.16 4.56
N GLY A 112 -12.37 -17.88 4.76
CA GLY A 112 -12.70 -19.09 4.01
C GLY A 112 -13.75 -18.85 2.92
N VAL A 113 -14.33 -17.66 2.86
CA VAL A 113 -15.37 -17.28 1.88
C VAL A 113 -14.75 -16.30 0.89
N GLU A 114 -14.84 -16.66 -0.40
CA GLU A 114 -14.35 -15.82 -1.49
C GLU A 114 -15.27 -14.61 -1.72
N PRO A 115 -14.72 -13.44 -2.08
CA PRO A 115 -15.52 -12.28 -2.48
C PRO A 115 -16.23 -12.53 -3.82
N LEU A 116 -17.29 -11.75 -4.05
CA LEU A 116 -17.96 -11.73 -5.35
C LEU A 116 -16.99 -11.25 -6.43
N GLN A 117 -17.19 -11.72 -7.67
CA GLN A 117 -16.32 -11.34 -8.79
C GLN A 117 -16.32 -9.84 -9.04
N ALA A 118 -17.50 -9.20 -8.98
CA ALA A 118 -17.63 -7.76 -9.19
C ALA A 118 -16.81 -6.95 -8.17
N ASP A 119 -16.82 -7.34 -6.91
CA ASP A 119 -16.03 -6.67 -5.86
C ASP A 119 -14.53 -6.86 -6.08
N PHE A 120 -14.13 -8.06 -6.54
CA PHE A 120 -12.74 -8.35 -6.84
C PHE A 120 -12.20 -7.53 -8.02
N ASP A 121 -12.98 -7.38 -9.09
CA ASP A 121 -12.61 -6.58 -10.25
C ASP A 121 -12.58 -5.08 -9.92
N ALA A 122 -13.53 -4.60 -9.12
CA ALA A 122 -13.56 -3.24 -8.63
C ALA A 122 -12.34 -2.93 -7.74
N TRP A 123 -12.01 -3.84 -6.80
CA TRP A 123 -10.80 -3.74 -5.99
C TRP A 123 -9.54 -3.69 -6.86
N TYR A 124 -9.42 -4.58 -7.86
CA TYR A 124 -8.22 -4.62 -8.70
C TYR A 124 -8.06 -3.35 -9.54
N THR A 125 -9.16 -2.75 -9.97
CA THR A 125 -9.16 -1.45 -10.65
C THR A 125 -8.57 -0.37 -9.74
N SER A 126 -9.03 -0.26 -8.49
CA SER A 126 -8.49 0.68 -7.51
C SER A 126 -7.03 0.38 -7.14
N TYR A 127 -6.65 -0.89 -7.01
CA TYR A 127 -5.26 -1.30 -6.83
C TYR A 127 -4.36 -0.80 -7.97
N GLN A 128 -4.80 -0.97 -9.23
CA GLN A 128 -4.04 -0.52 -10.40
C GLN A 128 -3.95 1.00 -10.49
N GLU A 129 -5.04 1.72 -10.19
CA GLU A 129 -5.05 3.18 -10.13
C GLU A 129 -4.03 3.69 -9.11
N LEU A 130 -4.13 3.19 -7.87
CA LEU A 130 -3.25 3.59 -6.79
C LEU A 130 -1.79 3.23 -7.06
N LEU A 131 -1.52 2.03 -7.57
CA LEU A 131 -0.16 1.59 -7.92
C LEU A 131 0.47 2.52 -8.96
N LYS A 132 -0.24 2.81 -10.06
CA LYS A 132 0.25 3.67 -11.14
C LYS A 132 0.52 5.08 -10.62
N TRP A 133 -0.41 5.62 -9.84
CA TRP A 133 -0.27 6.95 -9.26
C TRP A 133 0.94 7.02 -8.32
N LEU A 134 1.07 6.08 -7.37
CA LEU A 134 2.20 6.03 -6.45
C LEU A 134 3.54 5.93 -7.18
N LEU A 135 3.64 5.09 -8.21
CA LEU A 135 4.88 4.96 -9.00
C LEU A 135 5.31 6.26 -9.70
N VAL A 136 4.38 7.16 -10.00
CA VAL A 136 4.70 8.51 -10.48
C VAL A 136 5.12 9.40 -9.31
N GLN A 137 4.36 9.41 -8.23
CA GLN A 137 4.63 10.29 -7.09
C GLN A 137 5.98 10.01 -6.47
N VAL A 138 6.34 8.76 -6.21
CA VAL A 138 7.60 8.39 -5.54
C VAL A 138 8.86 8.84 -6.29
N LYS A 139 8.77 9.12 -7.59
CA LYS A 139 9.88 9.65 -8.39
C LYS A 139 10.09 11.16 -8.21
N THR A 140 9.14 11.84 -7.58
CA THR A 140 9.05 13.30 -7.49
C THR A 140 8.92 13.79 -6.03
N LEU A 141 9.27 12.94 -5.06
CA LEU A 141 9.26 13.22 -3.63
C LEU A 141 10.61 13.75 -3.12
#